data_AF-A0A419HKT5-F1
#
_entry.id   AF-A0A419HKT5-F1
#
_cell.length_a   1.000
_cell.length_b   1.000
_cell.length_c   1.000
_cell.angle_alpha   90.00
_cell.angle_beta   90.00
_cell.angle_gamma   90.00
#
_symmetry.space_group_name_H-M   'P 1'
#
loop_
_entity.id
_entity.type
_entity.pdbx_description
1 polymer ?
#
loop_
_entity_poly.entity_id
_entity_poly.type
_entity_poly.pdbx_seq_one_letter_code
_entity_poly.pdbx_strand_id
1 'polypeptide(L)'
;MCNWFNTAGANLAVYFTNKLHEGLSPYYDQTRKQMKRFDMLPPIRGYPAIAYSDKPGPVPSFCQVAVGVADTADFVVGVHVGDKSTADACPVATQIARQVLGNLKQKAGN
;
A
#
# COMPACT_ATOMS: atom_id res chain seq x y z
N MET A 1 2.72 10.30 9.12
CA MET A 1 2.82 8.83 9.08
C MET A 1 2.09 8.28 10.30
N CYS A 2 1.25 7.27 10.13
CA CYS A 2 0.67 6.47 11.21
C CYS A 2 1.37 5.11 11.19
N ASN A 3 1.74 4.58 12.36
CA ASN A 3 2.46 3.33 12.46
C ASN A 3 1.93 2.52 13.65
N TRP A 4 1.87 1.20 13.49
CA TRP A 4 1.52 0.25 14.53
C TRP A 4 2.41 -0.99 14.39
N PHE A 5 2.79 -1.59 15.51
CA PHE A 5 3.57 -2.82 15.54
C PHE A 5 3.22 -3.66 16.77
N ASN A 6 3.56 -4.94 16.73
CA ASN A 6 3.47 -5.83 17.89
C ASN A 6 4.77 -6.61 18.14
N THR A 7 4.79 -7.39 19.21
CA THR A 7 5.94 -8.23 19.60
C THR A 7 6.13 -9.47 18.74
N ALA A 8 5.15 -9.82 17.89
CA ALA A 8 5.24 -10.95 16.96
C ALA A 8 5.86 -10.56 15.60
N GLY A 9 6.41 -9.35 15.50
CA GLY A 9 7.04 -8.81 14.29
C GLY A 9 6.05 -8.19 13.31
N ALA A 10 4.74 -8.21 13.57
CA ALA A 10 3.77 -7.60 12.66
C ALA A 10 3.89 -6.07 12.69
N ASN A 11 3.77 -5.45 11.52
CA ASN A 11 3.85 -4.01 11.36
C ASN A 11 2.80 -3.51 10.36
N LEU A 12 2.25 -2.33 10.62
CA LEU A 12 1.38 -1.58 9.72
C LEU A 12 1.83 -0.12 9.71
N ALA A 13 2.09 0.43 8.53
CA ALA A 13 2.37 1.84 8.33
C ALA A 13 1.45 2.46 7.27
N VAL A 14 1.00 3.69 7.51
CA VAL A 14 0.24 4.51 6.55
C VAL A 14 0.90 5.87 6.41
N TYR A 15 1.21 6.29 5.18
CA TYR A 15 1.85 7.59 4.93
C TYR A 15 1.50 8.16 3.56
N PHE A 16 1.52 9.49 3.44
CA PHE A 16 1.43 10.18 2.15
C PHE A 16 2.84 10.40 1.58
N THR A 17 2.97 10.32 0.26
CA THR A 17 4.20 10.58 -0.52
C THR A 17 4.17 12.00 -1.08
N ASN A 18 3.93 12.97 -0.21
CA ASN A 18 3.71 14.36 -0.59
C ASN A 18 4.97 15.12 -1.09
N LYS A 19 6.16 14.50 -1.05
CA LYS A 19 7.40 15.21 -1.37
C LYS A 19 7.70 15.34 -2.86
N LEU A 20 7.20 14.39 -3.66
CA LEU A 20 7.54 14.34 -5.09
C LEU A 20 6.46 14.99 -5.95
N HIS A 21 5.21 15.04 -5.49
CA HIS A 21 4.07 15.55 -6.26
C HIS A 21 3.82 14.79 -7.57
N GLU A 22 4.17 13.50 -7.64
CA GLU A 22 4.10 12.70 -8.87
C GLU A 22 2.98 11.64 -8.84
N GLY A 23 2.24 11.55 -7.74
CA GLY A 23 1.22 10.53 -7.51
C GLY A 23 1.78 9.13 -7.76
N LEU A 24 1.08 8.32 -8.57
CA LEU A 24 1.51 6.95 -8.85
C LEU A 24 2.63 6.82 -9.90
N SER A 25 3.04 7.90 -10.58
CA SER A 25 4.01 7.84 -11.68
C SER A 25 5.33 7.16 -11.30
N PRO A 26 5.97 7.49 -10.16
CA PRO A 26 7.26 6.89 -9.78
C PRO A 26 7.18 5.38 -9.57
N TYR A 27 5.99 4.89 -9.22
CA TYR A 27 5.79 3.47 -9.00
C TYR A 27 5.78 2.67 -10.30
N TYR A 28 5.21 3.23 -11.37
CA TYR A 28 5.24 2.60 -12.68
C TYR A 28 6.65 2.68 -13.31
N ASP A 29 7.34 3.80 -13.13
CA ASP A 29 8.63 4.05 -13.78
C ASP A 29 9.82 3.38 -13.08
N GLN A 30 9.78 3.33 -11.74
CA GLN A 30 10.91 2.88 -10.90
C GLN A 30 10.56 1.64 -10.10
N THR A 31 9.50 1.69 -9.27
CA THR A 31 9.16 0.59 -8.35
C THR A 31 8.89 -0.72 -9.11
N ARG A 32 8.17 -0.67 -10.23
CA ARG A 32 7.90 -1.84 -11.06
C ARG A 32 9.15 -2.59 -11.52
N LYS A 33 10.26 -1.89 -11.74
CA LYS A 33 11.52 -2.49 -12.19
C LYS A 33 12.33 -3.10 -11.04
N GLN A 34 12.12 -2.65 -9.81
CA GLN A 34 12.92 -3.02 -8.64
C GLN A 34 12.23 -4.09 -7.78
N MET A 35 10.91 -4.17 -7.82
CA MET A 35 10.13 -5.06 -6.97
C MET A 35 9.99 -6.45 -7.58
N LYS A 36 9.95 -7.47 -6.73
CA LYS A 36 9.75 -8.86 -7.15
C LYS A 36 8.29 -9.16 -7.47
N ARG A 37 7.38 -8.42 -6.83
CA ARG A 37 5.95 -8.44 -7.09
C ARG A 37 5.49 -7.02 -7.40
N PHE A 38 4.70 -6.87 -8.46
CA PHE A 38 4.07 -5.62 -8.84
C PHE A 38 2.74 -5.93 -9.54
N ASP A 39 1.64 -5.71 -8.83
CA ASP A 39 0.30 -5.99 -9.30
C ASP A 39 -0.48 -4.69 -9.45
N MET A 40 -1.07 -4.49 -10.63
CA MET A 40 -2.08 -3.46 -10.82
C MET A 40 -3.38 -3.96 -10.20
N LEU A 41 -3.88 -3.23 -9.19
CA LEU A 41 -5.11 -3.61 -8.51
C LEU A 41 -6.33 -3.02 -9.23
N PRO A 42 -7.50 -3.65 -9.12
CA PRO A 42 -8.75 -2.97 -9.44
C PRO A 42 -8.88 -1.67 -8.62
N PRO A 43 -9.50 -0.61 -9.17
CA PRO A 43 -9.64 0.65 -8.47
C PRO A 43 -10.29 0.49 -7.09
N ILE A 44 -9.63 0.98 -6.05
CA ILE A 44 -10.15 0.95 -4.69
C ILE A 44 -11.10 2.14 -4.53
N ARG A 45 -12.41 1.88 -4.44
CA ARG A 45 -13.45 2.93 -4.35
C ARG A 45 -13.33 4.00 -5.47
N GLY A 46 -12.92 3.59 -6.67
CA GLY A 46 -12.75 4.46 -7.84
C GLY A 46 -11.36 5.07 -8.01
N TYR A 47 -10.41 4.79 -7.11
CA TYR A 47 -9.06 5.34 -7.16
C TYR A 47 -8.05 4.29 -7.63
N PRO A 48 -7.10 4.66 -8.52
CA PRO A 48 -6.09 3.72 -9.00
C PRO A 48 -5.20 3.24 -7.85
N ALA A 49 -4.84 1.96 -7.87
CA ALA A 49 -4.04 1.35 -6.83
C ALA A 49 -3.11 0.28 -7.39
N ILE A 50 -1.99 0.10 -6.71
CA ILE A 50 -0.97 -0.89 -7.04
C ILE A 50 -0.50 -1.58 -5.77
N ALA A 51 -0.24 -2.88 -5.84
CA ALA A 51 0.41 -3.65 -4.79
C ALA A 51 1.83 -4.00 -5.23
N TYR A 52 2.80 -3.90 -4.33
CA TYR A 52 4.18 -4.25 -4.63
C TYR A 52 4.93 -4.78 -3.42
N SER A 53 5.93 -5.62 -3.68
CA SER A 53 6.79 -6.20 -2.65
C SER A 53 8.18 -6.52 -3.18
N ASP A 54 9.18 -6.28 -2.33
CA ASP A 54 10.57 -6.72 -2.52
C ASP A 54 10.76 -8.19 -2.10
N LYS A 55 9.78 -8.77 -1.38
CA LYS A 55 9.84 -10.15 -0.89
C LYS A 55 9.55 -11.12 -2.03
N PRO A 56 10.32 -12.21 -2.14
CA PRO A 56 10.12 -13.21 -3.18
C PRO A 56 8.88 -14.07 -2.91
N GLY A 57 8.39 -14.73 -3.95
CA GLY A 57 7.33 -15.73 -3.86
C GLY A 57 5.91 -15.17 -4.01
N PRO A 58 4.92 -16.06 -4.21
CA PRO A 58 3.53 -15.65 -4.45
C PRO A 58 2.83 -15.10 -3.20
N VAL A 59 3.35 -15.40 -2.01
CA VAL A 59 2.77 -15.06 -0.70
C VAL A 59 3.80 -14.27 0.11
N PRO A 60 4.06 -13.01 -0.25
CA PRO A 60 5.06 -12.21 0.44
C PRO A 60 4.59 -11.83 1.86
N SER A 61 5.47 -11.98 2.85
CA SER A 61 5.20 -11.61 4.25
C SER A 61 5.13 -10.10 4.47
N PHE A 62 5.64 -9.31 3.52
CA PHE A 62 5.56 -7.86 3.49
C PHE A 62 4.99 -7.40 2.16
N CYS A 63 4.08 -6.43 2.17
CA CYS A 63 3.57 -5.81 0.96
C CYS A 63 3.20 -4.35 1.20
N GLN A 64 3.35 -3.56 0.15
CA GLN A 64 2.91 -2.18 0.12
C GLN A 64 1.82 -2.00 -0.91
N VAL A 65 0.83 -1.17 -0.59
CA VAL A 65 -0.21 -0.75 -1.51
C VAL A 65 -0.18 0.77 -1.61
N ALA A 66 0.09 1.30 -2.80
CA ALA A 66 -0.02 2.72 -3.08
C ALA A 66 -1.37 3.00 -3.76
N VAL A 67 -2.03 4.06 -3.34
CA VAL A 67 -3.33 4.50 -3.87
C VAL A 67 -3.23 5.96 -4.27
N GLY A 68 -3.37 6.23 -5.57
CA GLY A 68 -3.38 7.59 -6.10
C GLY A 68 -4.70 8.25 -5.74
N VAL A 69 -4.64 9.39 -5.04
CA VAL A 69 -5.81 10.19 -4.64
C VAL A 69 -5.96 11.48 -5.44
N ALA A 70 -4.90 11.90 -6.13
CA ALA A 70 -4.88 12.93 -7.17
C ALA A 70 -3.68 12.68 -8.11
N ASP A 71 -3.59 13.43 -9.20
CA ASP A 71 -2.46 13.33 -10.14
C ASP A 71 -1.10 13.53 -9.45
N THR A 72 -1.07 14.35 -8.40
CA THR A 72 0.15 14.70 -7.66
C THR A 72 0.17 14.14 -6.23
N ALA A 73 -0.78 13.29 -5.86
CA ALA A 73 -0.87 12.79 -4.49
C ALA A 73 -1.29 11.33 -4.41
N ASP A 74 -0.58 10.58 -3.58
CA ASP A 74 -0.95 9.22 -3.20
C ASP A 74 -0.67 8.99 -1.71
N PHE A 75 -1.23 7.90 -1.19
CA PHE A 75 -0.84 7.35 0.09
C PHE A 75 -0.46 5.89 -0.06
N VAL A 76 0.42 5.44 0.83
CA VAL A 76 0.91 4.06 0.89
C VAL A 76 0.47 3.43 2.20
N VAL A 77 0.05 2.17 2.11
CA VAL A 77 -0.14 1.26 3.23
C VAL A 77 0.92 0.16 3.12
N GLY A 78 1.82 0.08 4.10
CA GLY A 78 2.77 -1.02 4.23
C GLY A 78 2.33 -1.98 5.33
N VAL A 79 2.35 -3.28 5.05
CA VAL A 79 2.00 -4.33 6.03
C VAL A 79 3.08 -5.41 6.02
N HIS A 80 3.57 -5.77 7.21
CA HIS A 80 4.28 -7.02 7.47
C HIS A 80 3.40 -7.88 8.37
N VAL A 81 3.06 -9.09 7.95
CA VAL A 81 2.09 -9.96 8.67
C VAL A 81 2.68 -10.68 9.88
N GLY A 82 3.96 -10.49 10.17
CA GLY A 82 4.68 -11.09 11.29
C GLY A 82 5.62 -12.22 10.87
N ASP A 83 6.63 -12.49 11.68
CA ASP A 83 7.81 -13.26 11.25
C ASP A 83 7.54 -14.74 11.01
N LYS A 84 6.50 -15.27 11.65
CA LYS A 84 6.08 -16.69 11.53
C LYS A 84 4.79 -16.85 10.72
N SER A 85 4.25 -15.76 10.18
CA SER A 85 3.01 -15.82 9.42
C SER A 85 3.27 -16.37 8.02
N THR A 86 2.36 -17.21 7.54
CA THR A 86 2.32 -17.70 6.16
C THR A 86 1.26 -16.97 5.32
N ALA A 87 0.69 -15.88 5.84
CA ALA A 87 -0.33 -15.11 5.14
C ALA A 87 0.29 -14.21 4.05
N ASP A 88 -0.46 -13.98 2.98
CA ASP A 88 -0.09 -12.96 1.98
C ASP A 88 -0.39 -11.57 2.56
N ALA A 89 0.63 -10.72 2.64
CA ALA A 89 0.48 -9.35 3.13
C ALA A 89 -0.29 -8.44 2.14
N CYS A 90 -0.29 -8.73 0.83
CA CYS A 90 -0.89 -7.84 -0.16
C CYS A 90 -2.42 -7.71 -0.05
N PRO A 91 -3.21 -8.80 0.13
CA PRO A 91 -4.63 -8.70 0.42
C PRO A 91 -4.94 -7.92 1.70
N VAL A 92 -4.12 -8.12 2.76
CA VAL A 92 -4.27 -7.42 4.03
C VAL A 92 -4.02 -5.92 3.87
N ALA A 93 -2.93 -5.54 3.20
CA ALA A 93 -2.61 -4.15 2.87
C ALA A 93 -3.70 -3.49 2.01
N THR A 94 -4.26 -4.23 1.04
CA THR A 94 -5.35 -3.75 0.18
C THR A 94 -6.62 -3.48 0.97
N GLN A 95 -6.98 -4.35 1.91
CA GLN A 95 -8.13 -4.15 2.79
C GLN A 95 -7.96 -2.90 3.66
N ILE A 96 -6.77 -2.70 4.23
CA ILE A 96 -6.48 -1.53 5.06
C ILE A 96 -6.49 -0.26 4.20
N ALA A 97 -5.93 -0.29 2.99
CA ALA A 97 -6.01 0.84 2.05
C ALA A 97 -7.46 1.23 1.72
N ARG A 98 -8.36 0.25 1.57
CA ARG A 98 -9.82 0.50 1.39
C ARG A 98 -10.46 1.19 2.59
N GLN A 99 -10.02 0.87 3.81
CA GLN A 99 -10.49 1.51 5.05
C GLN A 99 -9.95 2.93 5.17
N VAL A 100 -8.65 3.12 4.95
CA VAL A 100 -8.00 4.45 4.95
C VAL A 100 -8.71 5.37 3.95
N LEU A 101 -8.91 4.93 2.72
CA LEU A 101 -9.61 5.71 1.71
C LEU A 101 -11.06 6.02 2.10
N GLY A 102 -11.74 5.08 2.77
CA GLY A 102 -13.08 5.31 3.33
C GLY A 102 -13.10 6.45 4.36
N ASN A 103 -12.13 6.46 5.28
CA ASN A 103 -11.99 7.50 6.29
C ASN A 103 -11.63 8.86 5.67
N LEU A 104 -10.75 8.88 4.66
CA LEU A 104 -10.39 10.11 3.93
C LEU A 104 -11.60 10.72 3.22
N LYS A 105 -12.38 9.89 2.52
CA LYS A 105 -13.63 10.27 1.86
C LYS A 105 -14.63 10.87 2.85
N GLN A 106 -14.92 10.14 3.93
CA GLN A 106 -15.81 10.61 4.99
C GLN A 106 -15.37 11.97 5.56
N LYS A 107 -14.06 12.15 5.81
CA LYS A 107 -13.53 13.42 6.32
C LYS A 107 -13.62 14.56 5.29
N ALA A 108 -13.53 14.24 4.00
CA ALA A 108 -13.70 15.20 2.91
C ALA A 108 -15.18 15.56 2.63
N GLY A 109 -16.14 14.91 3.30
CA GLY A 109 -17.57 15.16 3.12
C GLY A 109 -18.18 14.51 1.88
N ASN A 110 -17.51 13.50 1.29
CA ASN A 110 -17.94 12.77 0.09
C ASN A 110 -17.89 11.25 0.28
#